data_AF-A0A957P6M5-F1
#
_entry.id   AF-A0A957P6M5-F1
#
_cell.length_a   1.000
_cell.length_b   1.000
_cell.length_c   1.000
_cell.angle_alpha   90.00
_cell.angle_beta   90.00
_cell.angle_gamma   90.00
#
_symmetry.space_group_name_H-M   'P 1'
#
loop_
_entity.id
_entity.type
_entity.pdbx_description
1 polymer ?
#
loop_
_entity_poly.entity_id
_entity_poly.type
_entity_poly.pdbx_seq_one_letter_code
_entity_poly.pdbx_strand_id
1 'polypeptide(L)'
;STQSLSARLNLPASEDEVGRLAATFDSMLTRLDNGFRREQQFTADASHELRTPLSAMQTIIDGTLARRRAPAEYEQALADLAHETKHMRTLTEGLLHLA
;
A
#
# COMPACT_ATOMS: atom_id res chain seq x y z
N SER A 1 15.54 0.59 -10.75
CA SER A 1 15.47 -0.60 -9.87
C SER A 1 16.12 -0.30 -8.54
N THR A 2 15.52 -0.70 -7.43
CA THR A 2 16.00 -0.52 -6.04
C THR A 2 17.44 -0.99 -5.80
N GLN A 3 17.92 -1.92 -6.63
CA GLN A 3 19.29 -2.43 -6.67
C GLN A 3 20.38 -1.34 -6.77
N SER A 4 20.07 -0.17 -7.32
CA SER A 4 21.06 0.93 -7.43
C SER A 4 21.17 1.78 -6.16
N LEU A 5 20.17 1.76 -5.28
CA LEU A 5 20.13 2.57 -4.06
C LEU A 5 20.68 1.83 -2.83
N SER A 6 20.82 0.51 -2.92
CA SER A 6 21.52 -0.32 -1.94
C SER A 6 23.04 -0.32 -2.14
N ALA A 7 23.53 0.14 -3.29
CA ALA A 7 24.95 0.35 -3.53
C ALA A 7 25.50 1.44 -2.59
N ARG A 8 26.73 1.25 -2.13
CA ARG A 8 27.45 2.18 -1.24
C ARG A 8 28.82 2.47 -1.82
N LEU A 9 29.33 3.67 -1.57
CA LEU A 9 30.68 4.04 -2.01
C LEU A 9 31.75 3.23 -1.28
N ASN A 10 31.48 2.79 -0.04
CA ASN A 10 32.34 1.88 0.74
C ASN A 10 33.82 2.33 0.75
N LEU A 11 34.07 3.63 0.77
CA LEU A 11 35.42 4.16 0.84
C LEU A 11 36.02 3.91 2.23
N PRO A 12 37.33 3.67 2.34
CA PRO A 12 38.01 3.55 3.63
C PRO A 12 37.71 4.79 4.49
N ALA A 13 37.58 4.61 5.80
CA ALA A 13 37.45 5.72 6.73
C ALA A 13 38.73 6.59 6.66
N SER A 14 38.67 7.64 5.86
CA SER A 14 39.68 8.69 5.78
C SER A 14 39.10 9.95 6.42
N GLU A 15 39.91 10.65 7.22
CA GLU A 15 39.50 11.93 7.81
C GLU A 15 39.63 13.11 6.83
N ASP A 16 40.02 12.86 5.58
CA ASP A 16 40.08 13.87 4.52
C ASP A 16 38.68 14.31 4.01
N GLU A 17 38.65 15.36 3.18
CA GLU A 17 37.41 15.88 2.60
C GLU A 17 36.63 14.82 1.80
N VAL A 18 37.34 13.89 1.15
CA VAL A 18 36.75 12.87 0.29
C VAL A 18 36.04 11.80 1.12
N GLY A 19 36.65 11.35 2.22
CA GLY A 19 36.04 10.42 3.17
C GLY A 19 34.78 11.01 3.83
N ARG A 20 34.81 12.28 4.23
CA ARG A 20 33.63 12.97 4.79
C ARG A 20 32.49 13.10 3.77
N LEU A 21 32.82 13.42 2.51
CA LEU A 21 31.83 13.50 1.44
C LEU A 21 31.22 12.13 1.13
N ALA A 22 32.04 11.08 1.07
CA ALA A 22 31.59 9.71 0.85
C ALA A 22 30.61 9.25 1.93
N ALA A 23 30.94 9.47 3.21
CA ALA A 23 30.06 9.15 4.33
C ALA A 23 28.73 9.92 4.26
N THR A 24 28.78 11.19 3.86
CA THR A 24 27.57 12.03 3.67
C THR A 24 26.69 11.47 2.55
N PHE A 25 27.30 11.05 1.43
CA PHE A 25 26.58 10.47 0.30
C PHE A 25 25.95 9.11 0.66
N ASP A 26 26.67 8.24 1.35
CA ASP A 26 26.14 6.96 1.82
C ASP A 26 24.98 7.13 2.82
N SER A 27 25.02 8.17 3.66
CA SER A 27 23.90 8.55 4.53
C SER A 27 22.68 9.03 3.73
N MET A 28 22.88 9.87 2.71
CA MET A 28 21.83 10.30 1.79
C MET A 28 21.19 9.11 1.07
N LEU A 29 22.00 8.19 0.51
CA LEU A 29 21.54 6.97 -0.15
C LEU A 29 20.73 6.08 0.81
N THR A 30 21.16 5.97 2.07
CA THR A 30 20.44 5.22 3.10
C THR A 30 19.07 5.84 3.40
N ARG A 31 18.98 7.17 3.49
CA ARG A 31 17.70 7.86 3.69
C ARG A 31 16.75 7.65 2.51
N LEU A 32 17.27 7.68 1.28
CA LEU A 32 16.49 7.42 0.07
C LEU A 32 16.01 5.97 -0.02
N ASP A 33 16.89 5.00 0.23
CA ASP A 33 16.53 3.57 0.24
C ASP A 33 15.43 3.29 1.27
N ASN A 34 15.58 3.83 2.48
CA ASN A 34 14.56 3.71 3.53
C ASN A 34 13.23 4.36 3.14
N GLY A 35 13.26 5.51 2.45
CA GLY A 35 12.06 6.16 1.92
C GLY A 35 11.33 5.28 0.91
N PHE A 36 12.07 4.77 -0.09
CA PHE A 36 11.52 3.93 -1.14
C PHE A 36 10.96 2.61 -0.60
N ARG A 37 11.65 1.99 0.37
CA ARG A 37 11.15 0.77 1.03
C ARG A 37 9.85 1.01 1.79
N ARG A 38 9.71 2.15 2.46
CA ARG A 38 8.46 2.52 3.13
C ARG A 38 7.32 2.72 2.13
N GLU A 39 7.57 3.41 1.02
CA GLU A 39 6.58 3.60 -0.03
C GLU A 39 6.14 2.27 -0.66
N GLN A 40 7.08 1.37 -0.92
CA GLN A 40 6.76 0.03 -1.43
C GLN A 40 5.89 -0.77 -0.45
N GLN A 41 6.27 -0.77 0.83
CA GLN A 41 5.53 -1.47 1.87
C GLN A 41 4.12 -0.89 2.02
N PHE A 42 4.01 0.44 2.10
CA PHE A 42 2.72 1.14 2.15
C PHE A 42 1.83 0.78 0.96
N THR A 43 2.39 0.79 -0.26
CA THR A 43 1.65 0.43 -1.49
C THR A 43 1.16 -1.02 -1.45
N ALA A 44 2.00 -1.93 -0.96
CA ALA A 44 1.65 -3.34 -0.83
C ALA A 44 0.52 -3.52 0.18
N ASP A 45 0.65 -2.95 1.37
CA ASP A 45 -0.35 -3.03 2.45
C ASP A 45 -1.68 -2.42 2.01
N ALA A 46 -1.65 -1.23 1.41
CA ALA A 46 -2.82 -0.59 0.80
C ALA A 46 -3.52 -1.50 -0.21
N SER A 47 -2.75 -2.12 -1.12
CA SER A 47 -3.30 -3.02 -2.13
C SER A 47 -3.93 -4.27 -1.53
N HIS A 48 -3.35 -4.80 -0.45
CA HIS A 48 -3.90 -5.95 0.28
C HIS A 48 -5.20 -5.58 0.99
N GLU A 49 -5.21 -4.49 1.75
CA GLU A 49 -6.38 -4.03 2.51
C GLU A 49 -7.55 -3.64 1.60
N LEU A 50 -7.30 -3.08 0.40
CA LEU A 50 -8.36 -2.78 -0.57
C LEU A 50 -8.87 -4.02 -1.33
N ARG A 51 -8.07 -5.08 -1.47
CA ARG A 51 -8.46 -6.29 -2.21
C ARG A 51 -9.52 -7.10 -1.45
N THR A 52 -9.42 -7.17 -0.14
CA THR A 52 -10.35 -7.89 0.74
C THR A 52 -11.80 -7.40 0.60
N PRO A 53 -12.11 -6.11 0.84
CA PRO A 53 -13.46 -5.57 0.72
C PRO A 53 -13.98 -5.67 -0.73
N LEU A 54 -13.12 -5.46 -1.72
CA LEU A 54 -13.49 -5.65 -3.13
C LEU A 54 -13.92 -7.09 -3.44
N SER A 55 -13.19 -8.07 -2.92
CA SER A 55 -13.53 -9.49 -3.09
C SER A 55 -14.83 -9.86 -2.38
N ALA A 56 -15.09 -9.26 -1.20
CA ALA A 56 -16.35 -9.44 -0.49
C ALA A 56 -17.53 -8.87 -1.28
N MET A 57 -17.40 -7.66 -1.84
CA MET A 57 -18.42 -7.07 -2.72
C MET A 57 -18.71 -7.97 -3.92
N GLN A 58 -17.67 -8.48 -4.59
CA GLN A 58 -17.84 -9.37 -5.74
C GLN A 58 -18.57 -10.66 -5.34
N THR A 59 -18.24 -11.24 -4.19
CA THR A 59 -18.90 -12.44 -3.66
C THR A 59 -20.39 -12.20 -3.40
N ILE A 60 -20.75 -11.05 -2.82
CA ILE A 60 -22.15 -10.67 -2.59
C ILE A 60 -22.89 -10.53 -3.91
N ILE A 61 -22.28 -9.86 -4.90
CA ILE A 61 -22.86 -9.65 -6.23
C ILE A 61 -23.09 -10.99 -6.92
N ASP A 62 -22.06 -11.82 -7.03
CA ASP A 62 -22.13 -13.11 -7.72
C ASP A 62 -23.14 -14.04 -7.05
N GLY A 63 -23.15 -14.10 -5.72
CA GLY A 63 -24.12 -14.87 -4.96
C GLY A 63 -25.55 -14.37 -5.16
N THR A 64 -25.74 -13.05 -5.22
CA THR A 64 -27.06 -12.42 -5.42
C THR A 64 -27.59 -12.65 -6.83
N LEU A 65 -26.72 -12.59 -7.84
CA LEU A 65 -27.06 -12.78 -9.26
C LEU A 65 -27.22 -14.24 -9.67
N ALA A 66 -26.66 -15.19 -8.92
CA ALA A 66 -26.69 -16.62 -9.26
C ALA A 66 -28.11 -17.22 -9.42
N ARG A 67 -29.13 -16.62 -8.79
CA ARG A 67 -30.53 -17.05 -8.91
C ARG A 67 -31.50 -15.91 -8.61
N ARG A 68 -32.77 -16.07 -9.00
CA ARG A 68 -33.84 -15.20 -8.48
C ARG A 68 -34.00 -15.40 -6.98
N ARG A 69 -34.25 -14.31 -6.28
CA ARG A 69 -34.40 -14.24 -4.82
C ARG A 69 -35.66 -13.47 -4.44
N ALA A 70 -36.05 -13.56 -3.16
CA ALA A 70 -37.11 -12.71 -2.64
C ALA A 70 -36.64 -11.24 -2.57
N PRO A 71 -37.55 -10.25 -2.68
CA PRO A 71 -37.19 -8.84 -2.57
C PRO A 71 -36.34 -8.49 -1.34
N ALA A 72 -36.68 -9.04 -0.18
CA ALA A 72 -35.94 -8.83 1.07
C ALA A 72 -34.48 -9.32 1.01
N GLU A 73 -34.18 -10.38 0.26
CA GLU A 73 -32.79 -10.85 0.08
C GLU A 73 -31.98 -9.87 -0.77
N TYR A 74 -32.60 -9.20 -1.75
CA TYR A 74 -31.93 -8.16 -2.54
C TYR A 74 -31.68 -6.90 -1.69
N GLU A 75 -32.64 -6.51 -0.86
CA GLU A 75 -32.47 -5.39 0.08
C GLU A 75 -31.31 -5.65 1.05
N GLN A 76 -31.21 -6.87 1.58
CA GLN A 76 -30.09 -7.25 2.44
C GLN A 76 -28.74 -7.21 1.69
N ALA A 77 -28.67 -7.78 0.48
CA ALA A 77 -27.45 -7.75 -0.32
C ALA A 77 -26.99 -6.31 -0.65
N LEU A 78 -27.93 -5.41 -0.91
CA LEU A 78 -27.66 -3.98 -1.11
C LEU A 78 -27.16 -3.31 0.18
N ALA A 79 -27.71 -3.66 1.34
CA ALA A 79 -27.24 -3.17 2.63
C ALA A 79 -25.81 -3.63 2.93
N ASP A 80 -25.50 -4.90 2.66
CA ASP A 80 -24.15 -5.46 2.82
C ASP A 80 -23.14 -4.79 1.88
N LEU A 81 -23.51 -4.58 0.61
CA LEU A 81 -22.70 -3.83 -0.36
C LEU A 81 -22.47 -2.37 0.07
N ALA A 82 -23.49 -1.70 0.63
CA ALA A 82 -23.36 -0.35 1.13
C ALA A 82 -22.40 -0.26 2.32
N HIS A 83 -22.41 -1.26 3.20
CA HIS A 83 -21.44 -1.37 4.29
C HIS A 83 -20.01 -1.51 3.76
N GLU A 84 -19.79 -2.41 2.80
CA GLU A 84 -18.45 -2.65 2.24
C GLU A 84 -17.93 -1.44 1.44
N THR A 85 -18.82 -0.74 0.72
CA THR A 85 -18.47 0.52 0.04
C THR A 85 -18.06 1.61 1.03
N LYS A 86 -18.74 1.71 2.18
CA LYS A 86 -18.36 2.65 3.24
C LYS A 86 -17.01 2.31 3.84
N HIS A 87 -16.73 1.02 4.05
CA HIS A 87 -15.44 0.54 4.55
C HIS A 87 -14.31 0.88 3.56
N MET A 88 -14.50 0.58 2.26
CA MET A 88 -13.58 0.99 1.20
C MET A 88 -13.28 2.48 1.21
N ARG A 89 -14.32 3.32 1.36
CA ARG A 89 -14.13 4.77 1.44
C ARG A 89 -13.22 5.14 2.61
N THR A 90 -13.47 4.60 3.81
CA THR A 90 -12.63 4.86 4.99
C THR A 90 -11.18 4.40 4.78
N LEU A 91 -10.96 3.25 4.14
CA LEU A 91 -9.60 2.79 3.79
C LEU A 91 -8.92 3.78 2.84
N THR A 92 -9.60 4.18 1.75
CA THR A 92 -9.04 5.15 0.80
C THR A 92 -8.76 6.52 1.42
N GLU A 93 -9.64 7.01 2.29
CA GLU A 93 -9.43 8.24 3.05
C GLU A 93 -8.21 8.12 3.97
N GLY A 94 -8.05 6.98 4.66
CA GLY A 94 -6.89 6.70 5.50
C GLY A 94 -5.58 6.68 4.71
N LEU A 95 -5.58 6.06 3.52
CA LEU A 95 -4.41 6.03 2.63
C LEU A 95 -4.03 7.44 2.15
N LEU A 96 -5.01 8.28 1.81
CA LEU A 96 -4.77 9.67 1.39
C LEU A 96 -4.25 10.57 2.50
N HIS A 97 -4.50 10.25 3.78
CA HIS A 97 -3.92 10.99 4.92
C HIS A 97 -2.48 10.60 5.22
N LEU A 98 -2.07 9.39 4.82
CA LEU A 98 -0.74 8.83 5.09
C LEU A 98 0.25 9.04 3.92
N ALA A 99 -0.27 9.31 2.72
CA ALA A 99 0.48 9.66 1.51
C ALA A 99 0.92 11.13 1.52
#